data_AF-A0A2H5WLU8-F1
#
_entry.id   AF-A0A2H5WLU8-F1
#
_cell.length_a   1.000
_cell.length_b   1.000
_cell.length_c   1.000
_cell.angle_alpha   90.00
_cell.angle_beta   90.00
_cell.angle_gamma   90.00
#
_symmetry.space_group_name_H-M   'P 1'
#
loop_
_entity.id
_entity.type
_entity.pdbx_description
1 polymer ?
#
loop_
_entity_poly.entity_id
_entity_poly.type
_entity_poly.pdbx_seq_one_letter_code
_entity_poly.pdbx_strand_id
1 'polypeptide(L)'
;MKNADTMELFLREVRHALPMLRAWRQALVRRDLNAIERWHAQLEPTLQRLEQLRAQLQPPEDAARREQALALMQELDWLLESAHEIILNELGYTHELMAMLVRASEAEHYAPLAERPAPNLLVNTEV
;
A
#
# COMPACT_ATOMS: atom_id res chain seq x y z
N MET A 1 -28.83 23.44 -8.68
CA MET A 1 -28.24 23.39 -7.32
C MET A 1 -27.31 24.57 -7.16
N LYS A 2 -27.31 25.25 -6.01
CA LYS A 2 -26.38 26.37 -5.78
C LYS A 2 -24.99 25.80 -5.50
N ASN A 3 -23.92 26.48 -5.91
CA ASN A 3 -22.53 26.02 -5.70
C ASN A 3 -22.19 25.68 -4.24
N ALA A 4 -22.82 26.39 -3.30
CA ALA A 4 -22.68 26.12 -1.87
C ALA A 4 -23.14 24.70 -1.47
N ASP A 5 -24.21 24.20 -2.11
CA ASP A 5 -24.79 22.89 -1.80
C ASP A 5 -23.86 21.75 -2.29
N THR A 6 -23.21 21.94 -3.44
CA THR A 6 -22.28 20.95 -4.02
C THR A 6 -21.01 20.80 -3.17
N MET A 7 -20.44 21.92 -2.69
CA MET A 7 -19.28 21.90 -1.80
C MET A 7 -19.60 21.19 -0.47
N GLU A 8 -20.75 21.47 0.12
CA GLU A 8 -21.15 20.85 1.38
C GLU A 8 -21.35 19.34 1.24
N LEU A 9 -21.96 18.90 0.14
CA LEU A 9 -22.09 17.48 -0.21
C LEU A 9 -20.72 16.83 -0.40
N PHE A 10 -19.80 17.48 -1.11
CA PHE A 10 -18.44 16.98 -1.29
C PHE A 10 -17.72 16.80 0.06
N LEU A 11 -17.71 17.83 0.91
CA LEU A 11 -17.05 17.76 2.22
C LEU A 11 -17.69 16.70 3.13
N ARG A 12 -19.00 16.47 3.00
CA ARG A 12 -19.69 15.39 3.72
C ARG A 12 -19.23 14.02 3.25
N GLU A 13 -19.15 13.78 1.95
CA GLU A 13 -18.65 12.52 1.40
C GLU A 13 -17.17 12.30 1.76
N VAL A 14 -16.34 13.35 1.79
CA VAL A 14 -14.93 13.25 2.24
C VAL A 14 -14.87 12.82 3.71
N ARG A 15 -15.64 13.49 4.59
CA ARG A 15 -15.71 13.10 6.02
C ARG A 15 -16.19 11.66 6.22
N HIS A 16 -17.08 11.18 5.35
CA HIS A 16 -17.51 9.79 5.35
C HIS A 16 -16.39 8.83 4.87
N ALA A 17 -15.64 9.22 3.84
CA ALA A 17 -14.56 8.41 3.27
C ALA A 17 -13.34 8.27 4.19
N LEU A 18 -12.95 9.33 4.91
CA LEU A 18 -11.74 9.37 5.74
C LEU A 18 -11.59 8.19 6.72
N PRO A 19 -12.56 7.84 7.58
CA PRO A 19 -12.41 6.70 8.50
C PRO A 19 -12.24 5.36 7.75
N MET A 20 -12.91 5.19 6.61
CA MET A 20 -12.77 3.98 5.78
C MET A 20 -11.38 3.93 5.11
N LEU A 21 -10.87 5.05 4.61
CA LEU A 21 -9.50 5.14 4.06
C LEU A 21 -8.44 4.88 5.12
N ARG A 22 -8.63 5.38 6.35
CA ARG A 22 -7.74 5.07 7.49
C ARG A 22 -7.74 3.57 7.80
N ALA A 23 -8.92 2.93 7.83
CA ALA A 23 -9.04 1.50 8.07
C ALA A 23 -8.42 0.66 6.95
N TRP A 24 -8.62 1.06 5.69
CA TRP A 24 -8.01 0.44 4.53
C TRP A 24 -6.48 0.55 4.57
N ARG A 25 -5.92 1.73 4.87
CA ARG A 25 -4.47 1.92 5.06
C ARG A 25 -3.92 1.04 6.18
N GLN A 26 -4.64 0.91 7.31
CA GLN A 26 -4.21 0.00 8.37
C GLN A 26 -4.21 -1.46 7.94
N ALA A 27 -5.14 -1.86 7.07
CA ALA A 27 -5.13 -3.20 6.47
C ALA A 27 -3.91 -3.42 5.57
N LEU A 28 -3.48 -2.40 4.81
CA LEU A 28 -2.21 -2.43 4.04
C LEU A 28 -1.01 -2.66 4.95
N VAL A 29 -0.87 -1.90 6.04
CA VAL A 29 0.23 -2.06 7.01
C VAL A 29 0.26 -3.47 7.60
N ARG A 30 -0.91 -4.06 7.87
CA ARG A 30 -1.04 -5.42 8.43
C ARG A 30 -0.93 -6.53 7.38
N ARG A 31 -0.85 -6.18 6.09
CA ARG A 31 -0.87 -7.11 4.96
C ARG A 31 -2.10 -8.03 4.96
N ASP A 32 -3.24 -7.52 5.46
CA ASP A 32 -4.49 -8.27 5.52
C ASP A 32 -5.27 -8.09 4.20
N LEU A 33 -5.03 -9.00 3.25
CA LEU A 33 -5.63 -8.96 1.91
C LEU A 33 -7.17 -8.96 1.95
N ASN A 34 -7.77 -9.75 2.85
CA ASN A 34 -9.23 -9.83 2.97
C ASN A 34 -9.83 -8.53 3.48
N ALA A 35 -9.14 -7.85 4.41
CA ALA A 35 -9.58 -6.54 4.88
C ALA A 35 -9.35 -5.45 3.82
N ILE A 36 -8.25 -5.51 3.07
CA ILE A 36 -7.96 -4.60 1.94
C ILE A 36 -9.10 -4.65 0.91
N GLU A 37 -9.45 -5.85 0.43
CA GLU A 37 -10.50 -6.03 -0.57
C GLU A 37 -11.87 -5.55 -0.06
N ARG A 38 -12.21 -5.91 1.18
CA ARG A 38 -13.48 -5.52 1.80
C ARG A 38 -13.63 -4.01 1.92
N TRP A 39 -12.59 -3.32 2.42
CA TRP A 39 -12.63 -1.88 2.55
C TRP A 39 -12.58 -1.18 1.20
N HIS A 40 -11.83 -1.72 0.22
CA HIS A 40 -11.84 -1.21 -1.15
C HIS A 40 -13.25 -1.24 -1.76
N ALA A 41 -13.93 -2.39 -1.69
CA ALA A 41 -15.29 -2.54 -2.20
C ALA A 41 -16.30 -1.57 -1.54
N GLN A 42 -16.11 -1.25 -0.25
CA GLN A 42 -16.95 -0.26 0.46
C GLN A 42 -16.60 1.18 0.09
N LEU A 43 -15.33 1.47 -0.18
CA LEU A 43 -14.83 2.79 -0.54
C LEU A 43 -15.19 3.17 -1.98
N GLU A 44 -15.12 2.23 -2.91
CA GLU A 44 -15.33 2.42 -4.35
C GLU A 44 -16.57 3.29 -4.70
N PRO A 45 -17.79 3.02 -4.20
CA PRO A 45 -18.94 3.86 -4.52
C PRO A 45 -18.81 5.29 -3.97
N THR A 46 -18.13 5.47 -2.83
CA THR A 46 -17.90 6.80 -2.24
C THR A 46 -16.87 7.58 -3.06
N LEU A 47 -15.80 6.92 -3.51
CA LEU A 47 -14.78 7.52 -4.37
C LEU A 47 -15.35 7.95 -5.73
N GLN A 48 -16.21 7.13 -6.35
CA GLN A 48 -16.90 7.48 -7.60
C GLN A 48 -17.78 8.72 -7.43
N ARG A 49 -18.53 8.82 -6.31
CA ARG A 49 -19.33 10.03 -6.02
C ARG A 49 -18.45 11.26 -5.80
N LEU A 50 -17.34 11.11 -5.09
CA LEU A 50 -16.38 12.19 -4.87
C LEU A 50 -15.79 12.71 -6.19
N GLU A 51 -15.47 11.81 -7.12
CA GLU A 51 -14.98 12.19 -8.46
C GLU A 51 -16.01 12.97 -9.26
N GLN A 52 -17.28 12.52 -9.26
CA GLN A 52 -18.38 13.23 -9.92
C GLN A 52 -18.63 14.62 -9.32
N LEU A 53 -18.57 14.74 -8.00
CA LEU A 53 -18.71 16.01 -7.29
C LEU A 53 -17.50 16.92 -7.54
N ARG A 54 -16.29 16.35 -7.63
CA ARG A 54 -15.05 17.10 -7.90
C ARG A 54 -15.09 17.86 -9.22
N ALA A 55 -15.65 17.27 -10.27
CA ALA A 55 -15.80 17.94 -11.56
C ALA A 55 -16.67 19.21 -11.51
N GLN A 56 -17.51 19.34 -10.48
CA GLN A 56 -18.47 20.43 -10.30
C GLN A 56 -18.08 21.39 -9.17
N LEU A 57 -16.96 21.13 -8.48
CA LEU A 57 -16.50 21.94 -7.37
C LEU A 57 -16.01 23.30 -7.86
N GLN A 58 -16.54 24.34 -7.21
CA GLN A 58 -15.96 25.68 -7.27
C GLN A 58 -15.32 26.01 -5.91
N PRO A 59 -14.22 26.77 -5.88
CA PRO A 59 -13.60 27.17 -4.63
C PRO A 59 -14.62 27.92 -3.76
N PRO A 60 -14.71 27.60 -2.45
CA PRO A 60 -15.73 28.20 -1.60
C PRO A 60 -15.42 29.69 -1.39
N GLU A 61 -16.43 30.56 -1.44
CA GLU A 61 -16.22 32.00 -1.24
C GLU A 61 -16.00 32.36 0.23
N ASP A 62 -16.55 31.57 1.15
CA ASP A 62 -16.44 31.76 2.59
C ASP A 62 -15.10 31.23 3.16
N ALA A 63 -14.39 32.07 3.92
CA ALA A 63 -13.10 31.74 4.52
C ALA A 63 -13.18 30.54 5.47
N ALA A 64 -14.24 30.43 6.28
CA ALA A 64 -14.39 29.32 7.22
C ALA A 64 -14.56 27.97 6.49
N ARG A 65 -15.28 27.97 5.36
CA ARG A 65 -15.46 26.77 4.52
C ARG A 65 -14.20 26.42 3.76
N ARG A 66 -13.43 27.41 3.29
CA ARG A 66 -12.10 27.18 2.68
C ARG A 66 -11.17 26.48 3.66
N GLU A 67 -11.10 26.96 4.90
CA GLU A 67 -10.24 26.37 5.93
C GLU A 67 -10.64 24.92 6.23
N GLN A 68 -11.93 24.65 6.39
CA GLN A 68 -12.43 23.28 6.60
C GLN A 68 -12.13 22.36 5.41
N ALA A 69 -12.34 22.84 4.18
CA ALA A 69 -12.05 22.08 2.98
C ALA A 69 -10.55 21.76 2.87
N LEU A 70 -9.69 22.75 3.12
CA LEU A 70 -8.24 22.57 3.10
C LEU A 70 -7.78 21.54 4.12
N ALA A 71 -8.26 21.60 5.36
CA ALA A 71 -7.89 20.64 6.40
C ALA A 71 -8.27 19.20 6.01
N LEU A 72 -9.47 19.00 5.46
CA LEU A 72 -9.93 17.68 5.02
C LEU A 72 -9.16 17.16 3.79
N MET A 73 -8.81 18.05 2.85
CA MET A 73 -8.00 17.68 1.68
C MET A 73 -6.57 17.32 2.08
N GLN A 74 -5.95 18.08 2.98
CA GLN A 74 -4.61 17.76 3.50
C GLN A 74 -4.58 16.39 4.17
N GLU A 75 -5.62 16.05 4.95
CA GLU A 75 -5.69 14.73 5.58
C GLU A 75 -5.87 13.62 4.55
N LEU A 76 -6.70 13.85 3.53
CA LEU A 76 -6.91 12.91 2.44
C LEU A 76 -5.62 12.67 1.65
N ASP A 77 -4.93 13.74 1.28
CA ASP A 77 -3.66 13.67 0.54
C ASP A 77 -2.61 12.90 1.32
N TRP A 78 -2.46 13.19 2.62
CA TRP A 78 -1.53 12.47 3.49
C TRP A 78 -1.85 10.97 3.58
N LEU A 79 -3.14 10.61 3.68
CA LEU A 79 -3.55 9.20 3.73
C LEU A 79 -3.21 8.46 2.43
N LEU A 80 -3.45 9.11 1.28
CA LEU A 80 -3.19 8.53 -0.04
C LEU A 80 -1.70 8.40 -0.31
N GLU A 81 -0.92 9.44 0.00
CA GLU A 81 0.54 9.42 -0.13
C GLU A 81 1.15 8.32 0.74
N SER A 82 0.74 8.24 2.02
CA SER A 82 1.24 7.20 2.90
C SER A 82 0.83 5.78 2.47
N ALA A 83 -0.39 5.59 1.94
CA ALA A 83 -0.81 4.30 1.39
C ALA A 83 0.00 3.91 0.16
N HIS A 84 0.30 4.88 -0.71
CA HIS A 84 1.13 4.69 -1.90
C HIS A 84 2.55 4.25 -1.53
N GLU A 85 3.18 4.89 -0.55
CA GLU A 85 4.50 4.49 -0.05
C GLU A 85 4.53 3.05 0.47
N ILE A 86 3.49 2.64 1.23
CA ILE A 86 3.37 1.27 1.73
C ILE A 86 3.33 0.29 0.55
N ILE A 87 2.51 0.57 -0.46
CA ILE A 87 2.36 -0.29 -1.64
C ILE A 87 3.68 -0.40 -2.40
N LEU A 88 4.40 0.70 -2.62
CA LEU A 88 5.69 0.70 -3.30
C LEU A 88 6.73 -0.12 -2.53
N ASN A 89 6.78 0.01 -1.20
CA ASN A 89 7.69 -0.75 -0.36
C ASN A 89 7.39 -2.26 -0.43
N GLU A 90 6.11 -2.66 -0.40
CA GLU A 90 5.73 -4.07 -0.53
C GLU A 90 6.04 -4.66 -1.91
N LEU A 91 5.87 -3.87 -2.98
CA LEU A 91 6.28 -4.27 -4.33
C LEU A 91 7.81 -4.44 -4.43
N GLY A 92 8.57 -3.51 -3.86
CA GLY A 92 10.03 -3.58 -3.79
C GLY A 92 10.50 -4.82 -3.03
N TYR A 93 9.96 -5.06 -1.83
CA TYR A 93 10.25 -6.25 -1.04
C TYR A 93 9.93 -7.55 -1.81
N THR A 94 8.76 -7.61 -2.45
CA THR A 94 8.37 -8.77 -3.26
C THR A 94 9.34 -9.00 -4.42
N HIS A 95 9.76 -7.93 -5.09
CA HIS A 95 10.75 -7.99 -6.17
C HIS A 95 12.10 -8.52 -5.69
N GLU A 96 12.62 -8.01 -4.57
CA GLU A 96 13.89 -8.45 -3.99
C GLU A 96 13.86 -9.92 -3.57
N LEU A 97 12.75 -10.36 -2.96
CA LEU A 97 12.54 -11.77 -2.60
C LEU A 97 12.54 -12.67 -3.83
N MET A 98 11.82 -12.28 -4.89
CA MET A 98 11.80 -13.03 -6.15
C MET A 98 13.21 -13.10 -6.77
N ALA A 99 13.96 -12.01 -6.77
CA ALA A 99 15.33 -12.00 -7.26
C ALA A 99 16.24 -12.93 -6.43
N MET A 100 16.03 -13.01 -5.11
CA MET A 100 16.76 -13.94 -4.25
C MET A 100 16.40 -15.40 -4.54
N LEU A 101 15.12 -15.71 -4.71
CA LEU A 101 14.65 -17.06 -5.07
C LEU A 101 15.19 -17.50 -6.43
N VAL A 102 15.23 -16.59 -7.42
CA VAL A 102 15.84 -16.85 -8.73
C VAL A 102 17.32 -17.19 -8.58
N ARG A 103 18.10 -16.35 -7.89
CA ARG A 103 19.53 -16.64 -7.63
C ARG A 103 19.75 -17.95 -6.88
N ALA A 104 18.87 -18.28 -5.93
CA ALA A 104 18.93 -19.54 -5.20
C ALA A 104 18.59 -20.75 -6.10
N SER A 105 17.65 -20.59 -7.03
CA SER A 105 17.32 -21.64 -8.02
C SER A 105 18.44 -21.86 -9.04
N GLU A 106 19.24 -20.83 -9.35
CA GLU A 106 20.44 -20.95 -10.18
C GLU A 106 21.59 -21.69 -9.46
N ALA A 107 21.54 -21.81 -8.12
CA ALA A 107 22.57 -22.51 -7.35
C ALA A 107 22.59 -24.04 -7.60
N GLU A 108 21.53 -24.64 -8.16
CA GLU A 108 21.57 -26.02 -8.65
C GLU A 108 22.48 -26.20 -9.88
N HIS A 109 22.94 -25.12 -10.53
CA HIS A 109 23.99 -25.16 -11.57
C HIS A 109 25.41 -24.99 -11.01
N TYR A 110 25.56 -24.71 -9.71
CA TYR A 110 26.80 -24.81 -8.96
C TYR A 110 26.74 -26.01 -8.01
N ALA A 111 26.34 -27.18 -8.51
CA ALA A 111 26.85 -28.41 -7.92
C ALA A 111 28.38 -28.39 -8.11
N PRO A 112 29.21 -28.39 -7.04
CA PRO A 112 30.62 -28.65 -7.22
C PRO A 112 30.73 -30.10 -7.71
N LEU A 113 30.81 -30.28 -9.02
CA LEU A 113 31.35 -31.47 -9.65
C LEU A 113 32.83 -31.56 -9.23
N ALA A 114 33.07 -32.15 -8.08
CA ALA A 114 34.33 -32.77 -7.73
C ALA A 114 34.08 -33.75 -6.58
N GLU A 115 33.89 -35.02 -6.94
CA GLU A 115 34.20 -36.12 -6.04
C GLU A 115 35.58 -35.86 -5.44
N ARG A 116 35.65 -35.59 -4.13
CA ARG A 116 36.89 -35.73 -3.40
C ARG A 116 36.99 -37.20 -2.99
N PRO A 117 37.98 -37.96 -3.49
CA PRO A 117 38.20 -39.30 -2.98
C PRO A 117 38.57 -39.17 -1.49
N ALA A 118 37.91 -39.95 -0.65
CA ALA A 118 38.21 -40.03 0.76
C ALA A 118 39.70 -40.39 0.95
N PRO A 119 40.51 -39.60 1.67
CA PRO A 119 41.80 -40.11 2.10
C PRO A 119 41.56 -41.09 3.26
N ASN A 120 41.94 -42.34 3.05
CA ASN A 120 42.03 -43.38 4.07
C ASN A 120 42.75 -42.84 5.32
N LEU A 121 42.00 -42.59 6.39
CA LEU A 121 42.53 -42.37 7.73
C LEU A 121 43.03 -43.71 8.27
N LEU A 122 44.30 -44.02 8.00
CA LEU A 122 45.06 -45.02 8.77
C LEU A 122 45.32 -44.43 10.16
N VAL A 123 44.54 -44.88 11.15
CA VAL A 123 44.80 -44.63 12.57
C VAL A 123 45.99 -45.51 12.97
N ASN A 124 47.20 -44.98 12.86
CA ASN A 124 48.35 -45.54 13.55
C ASN A 124 48.22 -45.14 15.03
N THR A 125 48.00 -46.14 15.88
CA THR A 125 47.99 -46.03 17.34
C THR A 125 49.41 -46.21 17.84
N GLU A 126 50.13 -45.11 18.14
CA GLU A 126 51.34 -45.16 18.97
C GLU A 126 51.48 -43.86 19.79
N VAL A 127 51.21 -43.98 21.11
CA VAL A 127 52.06 -43.72 22.31
C VAL A 127 51.19 -43.23 23.47
#